data_AF-A0A3L8PR11-F1
#
_entry.id   AF-A0A3L8PR11-F1
#
_cell.length_a   1.000
_cell.length_b   1.000
_cell.length_c   1.000
_cell.angle_alpha   90.00
_cell.angle_beta   90.00
_cell.angle_gamma   90.00
#
_symmetry.space_group_name_H-M   'P 1'
#
loop_
_entity.id
_entity.type
_entity.pdbx_description
1 polymer ?
#
loop_
_entity_poly.entity_id
_entity_poly.type
_entity_poly.pdbx_seq_one_letter_code
_entity_poly.pdbx_strand_id
1 'polypeptide(L)'
;MSERAWRAAWKAALDRLELDVAQAEQILATPGEPGRPLTPWVPGDVAGPIPEDMVERARLLHARQLRAVQDMVEHVTATRQQREYVERLAPRAEGDRPSFYVDHSA
;
A
#
# COMPACT_ATOMS: atom_id res chain seq x y z
N MET A 1 -11.54 -21.37 25.97
CA MET A 1 -11.31 -19.90 25.99
C MET A 1 -12.47 -19.26 26.75
N SER A 2 -12.22 -18.36 27.69
CA SER A 2 -13.30 -17.66 28.41
C SER A 2 -13.89 -16.54 27.55
N GLU A 3 -15.14 -16.14 27.82
CA GLU A 3 -15.83 -15.02 27.13
C GLU A 3 -14.98 -13.74 27.11
N ARG A 4 -14.34 -13.43 28.24
CA ARG A 4 -13.43 -12.27 28.36
C ARG A 4 -12.20 -12.41 27.48
N ALA A 5 -11.59 -13.60 27.42
CA ALA A 5 -10.42 -13.86 26.57
C ALA A 5 -10.78 -13.79 25.08
N TRP A 6 -11.95 -14.31 24.71
CA TRP A 6 -12.50 -14.22 23.35
C TRP A 6 -12.71 -12.78 22.90
N ARG A 7 -13.39 -11.97 23.71
CA ARG A 7 -13.57 -10.53 23.44
C ARG A 7 -12.25 -9.78 23.34
N ALA A 8 -11.29 -10.09 24.23
CA ALA A 8 -9.98 -9.46 24.20
C ALA A 8 -9.20 -9.81 22.91
N ALA A 9 -9.28 -11.06 22.46
CA ALA A 9 -8.67 -11.49 21.20
C ALA A 9 -9.27 -10.74 20.00
N TRP A 10 -10.60 -10.61 19.93
CA TRP A 10 -11.27 -9.85 18.88
C TRP A 10 -10.92 -8.37 18.89
N LYS A 11 -10.86 -7.76 20.09
CA LYS A 11 -10.43 -6.37 20.23
C LYS A 11 -9.01 -6.19 19.70
N ALA A 12 -8.07 -7.04 20.12
CA ALA A 12 -6.68 -6.97 19.69
C ALA A 12 -6.53 -7.17 18.18
N ALA A 13 -7.30 -8.09 17.58
CA ALA A 13 -7.31 -8.30 16.14
C ALA A 13 -7.82 -7.07 15.37
N LEU A 14 -8.91 -6.44 15.84
CA LEU A 14 -9.43 -5.21 15.23
C LEU A 14 -8.47 -4.03 15.41
N ASP A 15 -7.86 -3.89 16.60
CA ASP A 15 -6.86 -2.84 16.87
C ASP A 15 -5.67 -2.96 15.90
N ARG A 16 -5.18 -4.19 15.67
CA ARG A 16 -4.09 -4.45 14.71
C ARG A 16 -4.49 -4.11 13.27
N LEU A 17 -5.66 -4.57 12.83
CA LEU A 17 -6.16 -4.30 11.49
C LEU A 17 -6.37 -2.80 11.25
N GLU A 18 -6.82 -2.05 12.25
CA GLU A 18 -6.95 -0.60 12.17
C GLU A 18 -5.61 0.11 11.98
N LEU A 19 -4.56 -0.34 12.67
CA LEU A 19 -3.20 0.18 12.49
C LEU A 19 -2.67 -0.10 11.08
N ASP A 20 -2.87 -1.33 10.59
CA ASP A 20 -2.44 -1.72 9.24
C ASP A 20 -3.15 -0.87 8.16
N VAL A 21 -4.46 -0.63 8.33
CA VAL A 21 -5.25 0.22 7.42
C VAL A 21 -4.82 1.68 7.49
N ALA A 22 -4.60 2.23 8.69
CA ALA A 22 -4.11 3.59 8.84
C ALA A 22 -2.74 3.78 8.19
N GLN A 23 -1.85 2.78 8.29
CA GLN A 23 -0.56 2.80 7.62
C GLN A 23 -0.71 2.81 6.09
N ALA A 24 -1.59 1.96 5.55
CA ALA A 24 -1.90 1.92 4.12
C ALA A 24 -2.46 3.27 3.61
N GLU A 25 -3.43 3.84 4.32
CA GLU A 25 -4.01 5.16 4.01
C GLU A 25 -2.93 6.26 4.01
N GLN A 26 -1.98 6.22 4.96
CA GLN A 26 -0.91 7.21 5.02
C GLN A 26 0.08 7.12 3.86
N ILE A 27 0.42 5.89 3.43
CA ILE A 27 1.28 5.66 2.25
C ILE A 27 0.60 6.21 0.99
N LEU A 28 -0.71 6.04 0.86
CA LEU A 28 -1.49 6.59 -0.26
C LEU A 28 -1.55 8.12 -0.22
N ALA A 29 -1.69 8.70 0.98
CA ALA A 29 -1.75 10.14 1.17
C ALA A 29 -0.41 10.85 0.90
N THR A 30 0.72 10.16 1.08
CA THR A 30 2.07 10.74 0.90
C THR A 30 2.90 9.91 -0.11
N PRO A 31 2.66 10.09 -1.43
CA PRO A 31 3.40 9.36 -2.46
C PRO A 31 4.90 9.64 -2.39
N GLY A 32 5.71 8.58 -2.32
CA GLY A 32 7.18 8.67 -2.36
C GLY A 32 7.87 8.27 -1.05
N GLU A 33 7.15 8.11 0.07
CA GLU A 33 7.72 7.46 1.24
C GLU A 33 7.68 5.92 1.10
N PRO A 34 8.81 5.23 1.33
CA PRO A 34 8.81 3.78 1.34
C PRO A 34 7.99 3.26 2.52
N GLY A 35 6.85 2.64 2.23
CA GLY A 35 6.03 1.98 3.25
C GLY A 35 6.78 0.82 3.93
N ARG A 36 6.49 0.60 5.22
CA ARG A 36 6.94 -0.62 5.92
C ARG A 36 6.17 -1.83 5.37
N PRO A 37 6.83 -2.99 5.16
CA PRO A 37 6.12 -4.22 4.80
C PRO A 37 5.04 -4.55 5.84
N LEU A 38 3.79 -4.63 5.40
CA LEU A 38 2.69 -5.10 6.23
C LEU A 38 2.84 -6.60 6.45
N THR A 39 2.68 -7.06 7.69
CA THR A 39 2.64 -8.49 7.97
C THR A 39 1.27 -9.00 7.53
N PRO A 40 1.18 -10.05 6.69
CA PRO A 40 -0.12 -10.60 6.28
C PRO A 40 -0.98 -10.92 7.50
N TRP A 41 -2.20 -10.39 7.51
CA TRP A 41 -3.15 -10.72 8.56
C TRP A 41 -3.57 -12.19 8.44
N VAL A 42 -3.51 -12.92 9.57
CA VAL A 42 -3.94 -14.31 9.65
C VAL A 42 -5.06 -14.40 10.68
N PRO A 43 -6.23 -14.98 10.36
CA PRO A 43 -7.38 -15.04 11.28
C PRO A 43 -7.15 -15.86 12.55
N GLY A 44 -6.08 -16.66 12.62
CA GLY A 44 -5.83 -17.67 13.66
C GLY A 44 -5.80 -17.12 15.10
N ASP A 45 -5.68 -15.81 15.26
CA ASP A 45 -5.71 -15.14 16.57
C ASP A 45 -7.12 -14.98 17.15
N VAL A 46 -8.18 -15.15 16.34
CA VAL A 46 -9.58 -15.03 16.77
C VAL A 46 -10.36 -16.32 16.50
N ALA A 47 -10.97 -16.88 17.55
CA ALA A 47 -11.81 -18.08 17.43
C ALA A 47 -13.29 -17.73 17.65
N GLY A 48 -14.16 -18.18 16.76
CA GLY A 48 -15.60 -17.94 16.83
C GLY A 48 -16.06 -16.64 16.12
N PRO A 49 -17.35 -16.32 16.15
CA PRO A 49 -17.90 -15.13 15.49
C PRO A 49 -17.38 -13.83 16.13
N ILE A 50 -17.63 -12.68 15.48
CA ILE A 50 -17.37 -11.35 16.07
C ILE A 50 -18.38 -11.07 17.20
N PRO A 51 -17.96 -10.48 18.34
CA PRO A 51 -18.88 -9.96 19.36
C PRO A 51 -19.82 -8.88 18.79
N GLU A 52 -21.10 -8.94 19.13
CA GLU A 52 -22.14 -8.08 18.56
C GLU A 52 -21.83 -6.56 18.67
N ASP A 53 -21.27 -6.15 19.81
CA ASP A 53 -20.83 -4.78 20.08
C ASP A 53 -19.67 -4.30 19.21
N MET A 54 -18.94 -5.22 18.56
CA MET A 54 -17.80 -4.93 17.69
C MET A 54 -18.16 -5.03 16.20
N VAL A 55 -19.37 -5.47 15.85
CA VAL A 55 -19.80 -5.65 14.46
C VAL A 55 -19.74 -4.34 13.68
N GLU A 56 -20.24 -3.26 14.27
CA GLU A 56 -20.24 -1.94 13.60
C GLU A 56 -18.82 -1.44 13.36
N ARG A 57 -17.95 -1.59 14.36
CA ARG A 57 -16.52 -1.27 14.23
C ARG A 57 -15.87 -2.05 13.10
N ALA A 58 -16.13 -3.36 13.02
CA ALA A 58 -15.59 -4.22 11.96
C ALA A 58 -16.10 -3.83 10.56
N ARG A 59 -17.38 -3.44 10.44
CA ARG A 59 -17.95 -2.96 9.17
C ARG A 59 -17.31 -1.66 8.69
N LEU A 60 -17.14 -0.70 9.60
CA LEU A 60 -16.47 0.57 9.29
C LEU A 60 -15.02 0.34 8.86
N LEU A 61 -14.30 -0.54 9.56
CA LEU A 61 -12.95 -0.94 9.20
C LEU A 61 -12.89 -1.60 7.82
N HIS A 62 -13.82 -2.51 7.53
CA HIS A 62 -13.88 -3.17 6.22
C HIS A 62 -14.18 -2.20 5.08
N ALA A 63 -15.06 -1.23 5.29
CA ALA A 63 -15.33 -0.18 4.31
C ALA A 63 -14.07 0.66 4.00
N ARG A 64 -13.27 0.99 5.02
CA ARG A 64 -11.97 1.68 4.84
C ARG A 64 -10.96 0.82 4.08
N GLN A 65 -10.90 -0.48 4.38
CA GLN A 65 -10.07 -1.43 3.63
C GLN A 65 -10.42 -1.45 2.14
N LEU A 66 -11.71 -1.52 1.80
CA LEU A 66 -12.16 -1.52 0.41
C LEU A 66 -11.79 -0.21 -0.31
N ARG A 67 -11.93 0.93 0.37
CA ARG A 67 -11.52 2.23 -0.19
C ARG A 67 -10.01 2.27 -0.43
N ALA A 68 -9.20 1.88 0.55
CA ALA A 68 -7.74 1.85 0.39
C ALA A 68 -7.30 0.94 -0.77
N VAL A 69 -7.96 -0.20 -0.97
CA VAL A 69 -7.70 -1.09 -2.12
C VAL A 69 -8.05 -0.41 -3.45
N GLN A 70 -9.18 0.32 -3.51
CA GLN A 70 -9.56 1.08 -4.70
C GLN A 70 -8.52 2.15 -5.03
N ASP A 71 -8.12 2.95 -4.03
CA ASP A 71 -7.12 3.99 -4.18
C ASP A 71 -5.77 3.40 -4.64
N MET A 72 -5.34 2.27 -4.06
CA MET A 72 -4.12 1.57 -4.50
C MET A 72 -4.16 1.19 -5.98
N VAL A 73 -5.28 0.66 -6.48
CA VAL A 73 -5.44 0.29 -7.89
C VAL A 73 -5.35 1.53 -8.78
N GLU A 74 -5.98 2.63 -8.38
CA GLU A 74 -5.91 3.92 -9.10
C GLU A 74 -4.47 4.45 -9.15
N HIS A 75 -3.74 4.43 -8.04
CA HIS A 75 -2.34 4.85 -8.00
C HIS A 75 -1.42 3.98 -8.86
N VAL A 76 -1.60 2.66 -8.86
CA VAL A 76 -0.81 1.74 -9.70
C VAL A 76 -1.06 2.00 -11.20
N THR A 77 -2.32 2.23 -11.58
CA THR A 77 -2.67 2.52 -12.99
C THR A 77 -2.12 3.88 -13.44
N ALA A 78 -2.23 4.93 -12.62
CA ALA A 78 -1.65 6.24 -12.89
C ALA A 78 -0.11 6.17 -13.04
N THR A 79 0.57 5.44 -12.14
CA THR A 79 2.02 5.25 -12.18
C THR A 79 2.47 4.53 -13.46
N ARG A 80 1.71 3.55 -13.95
CA ARG A 80 2.00 2.85 -15.22
C ARG A 80 1.92 3.80 -16.42
N GLN A 81 0.85 4.60 -16.50
CA GLN A 81 0.68 5.58 -17.58
C GLN A 81 1.79 6.63 -17.59
N GLN A 82 2.22 7.11 -16.41
CA GLN A 82 3.35 8.02 -16.28
C GLN A 82 4.65 7.40 -16.81
N ARG A 83 4.92 6.12 -16.49
CA ARG A 83 6.10 5.41 -17.01
C ARG A 83 6.06 5.26 -18.53
N GLU A 84 4.92 4.86 -19.09
CA GLU A 84 4.75 4.76 -20.56
C GLU A 84 4.93 6.12 -21.25
N TYR A 85 4.44 7.20 -20.66
CA TYR A 85 4.62 8.55 -21.22
C TYR A 85 6.07 9.01 -21.16
N VAL A 86 6.76 8.78 -20.03
CA VAL A 86 8.19 9.08 -19.88
C VAL A 86 9.02 8.25 -20.86
N GLU A 87 8.71 6.97 -21.05
CA GLU A 87 9.40 6.12 -22.04
C GLU A 87 9.19 6.60 -23.48
N ARG A 88 8.00 7.14 -23.81
CA ARG A 88 7.72 7.73 -25.13
C ARG A 88 8.38 9.09 -25.36
N LEU A 89 8.51 9.90 -24.30
CA LEU A 89 9.18 11.20 -24.36
C LEU A 89 10.68 11.12 -24.18
N ALA A 90 11.20 10.01 -23.63
CA ALA A 90 12.62 9.76 -23.53
C ALA A 90 13.18 9.93 -24.95
N PRO A 91 14.07 10.92 -25.18
CA PRO A 91 14.66 11.10 -26.49
C PRO A 91 15.26 9.76 -26.88
N ARG A 92 14.84 9.22 -28.03
CA ARG A 92 15.56 8.13 -28.70
C ARG A 92 17.01 8.57 -28.64
N ALA A 93 17.82 7.89 -27.83
CA ALA A 93 19.17 8.34 -27.54
C ALA A 93 19.85 8.64 -28.88
N GLU A 94 20.02 9.93 -29.16
CA GLU A 94 20.88 10.44 -30.22
C GLU A 94 22.29 10.15 -29.72
N GLY A 95 22.67 8.87 -29.78
CA GLY A 95 23.76 8.31 -28.98
C GLY A 95 24.36 7.06 -29.60
N ASP A 96 24.08 6.78 -30.87
CA ASP A 96 24.94 5.93 -31.71
C ASP A 96 25.82 6.81 -32.63
N ARG A 97 26.33 7.92 -32.08
CA ARG A 97 27.41 8.68 -32.70
C ARG A 97 28.61 8.60 -31.76
N PRO A 98 29.67 7.85 -32.10
CA PRO A 98 30.89 7.85 -31.29
C PRO A 98 31.42 9.28 -31.22
N SER A 99 31.47 9.82 -30.00
CA SER A 99 32.04 11.13 -29.73
C SER A 99 33.56 11.01 -29.82
N PHE A 100 34.14 11.52 -30.90
CA PHE A 100 35.59 11.65 -31.04
C PHE A 100 36.01 13.02 -30.52
N TYR A 101 36.81 13.05 -29.45
CA TYR A 101 37.44 14.28 -28.97
C TYR A 101 38.68 14.55 -29.82
N VAL A 102 38.69 15.64 -30.59
CA VAL A 102 39.88 16.09 -31.31
C VAL A 102 40.65 17.03 -30.39
N ASP A 103 41.72 16.51 -29.80
CA ASP A 103 42.70 17.32 -29.09
C ASP A 103 43.45 18.19 -30.11
N HIS A 104 43.42 19.50 -29.89
CA HIS A 104 44.19 20.48 -30.64
C HIS A 104 45.18 21.10 -29.67
N SER A 105 46.21 20.33 -29.35
CA SER A 105 47.43 20.85 -28.72
C SER A 105 48.30 21.50 -29.79
N ALA A 106 48.55 22.80 -29.57
CA ALA A 106 49.37 23.70 -30.40
C ALA A 106 50.85 23.66 -30.02
#